data_AF-A0A0P0RCU8-F1
#
_entry.id   AF-A0A0P0RCU8-F1
#
_cell.length_a   1.000
_cell.length_b   1.000
_cell.length_c   1.000
_cell.angle_alpha   90.00
_cell.angle_beta   90.00
_cell.angle_gamma   90.00
#
_symmetry.space_group_name_H-M   'P 1'
#
loop_
_entity.id
_entity.type
_entity.pdbx_description
1 polymer ?
#
loop_
_entity_poly.entity_id
_entity_poly.type
_entity_poly.pdbx_seq_one_letter_code
_entity_poly.pdbx_strand_id
1 'polypeptide(L)'
;MQESCIQAWTKANEYSLAIAKTTSDLLVALATAGGIVVALMSYVSNVSNSALANHINHYAIFQNYVVHEIEKRNRIELDSIDTFLWYNSIFSESRSGAMDVSDDYKKFIKNLNEKITTSNSQAKSAKEGTFRYTAHQSQIKDQMKIIGIAISSQPRNDFYEVEDQVFSLVTAVNQSFCFSAKIPALVKRAYV
;
A
#
# COMPACT_ATOMS: atom_id res chain seq x y z
N MET A 1 11.06 41.59 -63.07
CA MET A 1 10.71 40.47 -63.98
C MET A 1 10.36 39.19 -63.22
N GLN A 2 11.05 38.87 -62.12
CA GLN A 2 10.78 37.65 -61.34
C GLN A 2 9.43 37.69 -60.60
N GLU A 3 9.03 38.84 -60.05
CA GLU A 3 7.72 39.01 -59.39
C GLU A 3 6.53 38.85 -60.33
N SER A 4 6.62 39.31 -61.59
CA SER A 4 5.53 39.18 -62.57
C SER A 4 5.31 37.74 -63.02
N CYS A 5 6.39 36.95 -63.11
CA CYS A 5 6.31 35.54 -63.49
C CYS A 5 5.71 34.68 -62.37
N ILE A 6 6.11 34.92 -61.12
CA ILE A 6 5.53 34.21 -59.95
C ILE A 6 4.04 34.56 -59.83
N GLN A 7 3.66 35.83 -59.92
CA GLN A 7 2.25 36.22 -59.86
C GLN A 7 1.40 35.59 -60.99
N ALA A 8 1.92 35.56 -62.22
CA ALA A 8 1.21 34.92 -63.33
C ALA A 8 1.03 33.41 -63.12
N TRP A 9 2.05 32.72 -62.60
CA TRP A 9 1.99 31.29 -62.29
C TRP A 9 1.04 30.98 -61.13
N THR A 10 1.11 31.76 -60.04
CA THR A 10 0.22 31.61 -58.88
C THR A 10 -1.22 31.83 -59.28
N LYS A 11 -1.51 32.83 -60.12
CA LYS A 11 -2.85 33.10 -60.64
C LYS A 11 -3.36 31.99 -61.55
N ALA A 12 -2.49 31.41 -62.38
CA ALA A 12 -2.83 30.28 -63.25
C ALA A 12 -3.13 28.99 -62.47
N ASN A 13 -2.58 28.83 -61.26
CA ASN A 13 -2.70 27.62 -60.44
C ASN A 13 -3.41 27.86 -59.10
N GLU A 14 -4.16 28.95 -58.97
CA GLU A 14 -4.72 29.42 -57.71
C GLU A 14 -5.59 28.36 -57.01
N TYR A 15 -6.44 27.66 -57.78
CA TYR A 15 -7.30 26.59 -57.25
C TYR A 15 -6.50 25.37 -56.76
N SER A 16 -5.47 24.95 -57.50
CA SER A 16 -4.62 23.83 -57.11
C SER A 16 -3.82 24.15 -55.84
N LEU A 17 -3.31 25.39 -55.73
CA LEU A 17 -2.62 25.87 -54.53
C LEU A 17 -3.57 26.00 -53.33
N ALA A 18 -4.81 26.44 -53.55
CA ALA A 18 -5.83 26.52 -52.51
C ALA A 18 -6.21 25.13 -51.97
N ILE A 19 -6.46 24.16 -52.86
CA ILE A 19 -6.74 22.76 -52.48
C ILE A 19 -5.57 22.19 -51.68
N ALA A 20 -4.34 22.35 -52.19
CA ALA A 20 -3.14 21.86 -51.51
C ALA A 20 -3.00 22.45 -50.09
N LYS A 21 -3.23 23.77 -49.94
CA LYS A 21 -3.21 24.43 -48.64
C LYS A 21 -4.30 23.89 -47.71
N THR A 22 -5.55 23.80 -48.16
CA THR A 22 -6.65 23.29 -47.34
C THR A 22 -6.43 21.84 -46.91
N THR A 23 -5.91 20.99 -47.81
CA THR A 23 -5.54 19.61 -47.46
C THR A 23 -4.41 19.57 -46.43
N SER A 24 -3.38 20.42 -46.59
CA SER A 24 -2.30 20.54 -45.61
C SER A 24 -2.82 20.99 -44.24
N ASP A 25 -3.68 22.01 -44.21
CA ASP A 25 -4.29 22.53 -42.99
C ASP A 25 -5.13 21.43 -42.29
N LEU A 26 -5.89 20.63 -43.06
CA LEU A 26 -6.63 19.49 -42.54
C LEU A 26 -5.73 18.40 -41.97
N LEU A 27 -4.64 18.05 -42.67
CA LEU A 27 -3.67 17.06 -42.20
C LEU A 27 -3.00 17.50 -40.90
N VAL A 28 -2.63 18.78 -40.78
CA VAL A 28 -2.07 19.34 -39.54
C VAL A 28 -3.09 19.25 -38.41
N ALA A 29 -4.36 19.56 -38.66
CA ALA A 29 -5.41 19.46 -37.65
C ALA A 29 -5.59 18.01 -37.16
N LEU A 30 -5.64 17.04 -38.08
CA LEU A 30 -5.74 15.61 -37.76
C LEU A 30 -4.51 15.10 -37.00
N ALA A 31 -3.31 15.46 -37.44
CA ALA A 31 -2.06 15.09 -36.79
C ALA A 31 -1.98 15.68 -35.37
N THR A 32 -2.42 16.93 -35.19
CA THR A 32 -2.45 17.59 -33.87
C THR A 32 -3.43 16.88 -32.94
N ALA A 33 -4.65 16.61 -33.39
CA ALA A 33 -5.65 15.88 -32.60
C ALA A 33 -5.16 14.47 -32.24
N GLY A 34 -4.58 13.75 -33.21
CA GLY A 34 -3.98 12.43 -32.99
C GLY A 34 -2.82 12.48 -32.00
N GLY A 35 -1.94 13.48 -32.12
CA GLY A 35 -0.83 13.69 -31.21
C GLY A 35 -1.27 13.91 -29.76
N ILE A 36 -2.33 14.70 -29.54
CA ILE A 36 -2.93 14.90 -28.21
C ILE A 36 -3.45 13.58 -27.64
N VAL A 37 -4.16 12.78 -28.44
CA VAL A 37 -4.69 11.49 -28.01
C VAL A 37 -3.57 10.53 -27.61
N VAL A 38 -2.52 10.42 -28.44
CA VAL A 38 -1.35 9.57 -28.15
C VAL A 38 -0.63 10.05 -26.89
N ALA A 39 -0.47 11.36 -26.71
CA ALA A 39 0.14 11.93 -25.52
C ALA A 39 -0.66 11.58 -24.25
N LEU A 40 -1.98 11.67 -24.30
CA LEU A 40 -2.85 11.28 -23.18
C LEU A 40 -2.78 9.79 -22.87
N MET A 41 -2.82 8.91 -23.87
CA MET A 41 -2.66 7.46 -23.68
C MET A 41 -1.29 7.11 -23.09
N SER A 42 -0.25 7.79 -23.57
CA SER A 42 1.12 7.62 -23.06
C SER A 42 1.21 8.05 -21.60
N TYR A 43 0.59 9.18 -21.25
CA TYR A 43 0.52 9.68 -19.88
C TYR A 43 -0.18 8.68 -18.95
N VAL A 44 -1.37 8.19 -19.31
CA VAL A 44 -2.12 7.20 -18.50
C VAL A 44 -1.33 5.92 -18.30
N SER A 45 -0.71 5.41 -19.38
CA SER A 45 0.12 4.21 -19.31
C SER A 45 1.35 4.41 -18.42
N ASN A 46 1.99 5.59 -18.51
CA ASN A 46 3.14 5.92 -17.69
C ASN A 46 2.78 6.03 -16.20
N VAL A 47 1.66 6.66 -15.86
CA VAL A 47 1.18 6.76 -14.47
C VAL A 47 0.88 5.37 -13.92
N SER A 48 0.19 4.51 -14.67
CA SER A 48 -0.12 3.14 -14.25
C SER A 48 1.13 2.28 -14.05
N ASN A 49 2.09 2.34 -14.98
CA ASN A 49 3.35 1.62 -14.87
C ASN A 49 4.18 2.11 -13.68
N SER A 50 4.20 3.43 -13.44
CA SER A 50 4.88 4.03 -12.30
C SER A 50 4.25 3.57 -10.98
N ALA A 51 2.91 3.56 -10.87
CA ALA A 51 2.22 3.07 -9.68
C ALA A 51 2.55 1.59 -9.39
N LEU A 52 2.54 0.73 -10.42
CA LEU A 52 2.90 -0.68 -10.27
C LEU A 52 4.37 -0.88 -9.86
N ALA A 53 5.29 -0.15 -10.51
CA ALA A 53 6.71 -0.21 -10.16
C ALA A 53 6.96 0.25 -8.71
N ASN A 54 6.29 1.32 -8.28
CA ASN A 54 6.35 1.80 -6.91
C ASN A 54 5.78 0.79 -5.91
N HIS A 55 4.64 0.15 -6.23
CA HIS A 55 4.06 -0.92 -5.42
C HIS A 55 5.05 -2.08 -5.22
N ILE A 56 5.66 -2.58 -6.31
CA ILE A 56 6.63 -3.69 -6.25
C ILE A 56 7.86 -3.30 -5.42
N ASN A 57 8.42 -2.12 -5.67
CA ASN A 57 9.60 -1.66 -4.96
C ASN A 57 9.34 -1.45 -3.46
N HIS A 58 8.21 -0.81 -3.12
CA HIS A 58 7.84 -0.59 -1.73
C HIS A 58 7.52 -1.90 -1.00
N TYR A 59 6.86 -2.86 -1.65
CA TYR A 59 6.66 -4.20 -1.11
C TYR A 59 7.99 -4.92 -0.85
N ALA A 60 8.95 -4.86 -1.78
CA ALA A 60 10.26 -5.47 -1.59
C ALA A 60 11.01 -4.85 -0.39
N ILE A 61 10.95 -3.53 -0.22
CA ILE A 61 11.53 -2.83 0.93
C ILE A 61 10.84 -3.28 2.23
N PHE A 62 9.52 -3.35 2.24
CA PHE A 62 8.73 -3.80 3.38
C PHE A 62 9.08 -5.25 3.76
N GLN A 63 9.08 -6.16 2.78
CA GLN A 63 9.39 -7.57 2.99
C GLN A 63 10.80 -7.73 3.59
N ASN A 64 11.81 -7.08 2.99
CA ASN A 64 13.18 -7.14 3.50
C ASN A 64 13.29 -6.59 4.93
N TYR A 65 12.60 -5.49 5.23
CA TYR A 65 12.57 -4.95 6.58
C TYR A 65 11.93 -5.91 7.58
N VAL A 66 10.78 -6.51 7.22
CA VAL A 66 10.08 -7.46 8.09
C VAL A 66 10.94 -8.70 8.34
N VAL A 67 11.56 -9.27 7.32
CA VAL A 67 12.49 -10.40 7.47
C VAL A 67 13.62 -10.05 8.43
N HIS A 68 14.27 -8.90 8.22
CA HIS A 68 15.36 -8.45 9.08
C HIS A 68 14.91 -8.20 10.53
N GLU A 69 13.69 -7.72 10.75
CA GLU A 69 13.13 -7.58 12.09
C GLU A 69 12.82 -8.95 12.72
N ILE A 70 12.33 -9.92 11.96
CA ILE A 70 12.09 -11.28 12.45
C ILE A 70 13.40 -11.94 12.91
N GLU A 71 14.50 -11.77 12.16
CA GLU A 71 15.82 -12.32 12.52
C GLU A 71 16.35 -11.83 13.89
N LYS A 72 15.88 -10.69 14.39
CA LYS A 72 16.23 -10.17 15.72
C LYS A 72 15.49 -10.88 16.86
N ARG A 73 14.57 -11.78 16.54
CA ARG A 73 13.59 -12.39 17.44
C ARG A 73 13.73 -13.91 17.35
N ASN A 74 13.79 -14.59 18.50
CA ASN A 74 14.05 -16.04 18.57
C ASN A 74 12.79 -16.90 18.78
N ARG A 75 11.60 -16.29 18.88
CA ARG A 75 10.32 -16.99 19.10
C ARG A 75 9.34 -16.84 17.94
N ILE A 76 9.73 -16.18 16.86
CA ILE A 76 8.92 -15.98 15.66
C ILE A 76 9.60 -16.69 14.50
N GLU A 77 8.85 -17.53 13.80
CA GLU A 77 9.32 -18.20 12.59
C GLU A 77 8.97 -17.35 11.36
N LEU A 78 9.88 -17.26 10.40
CA LEU A 78 9.63 -16.50 9.17
C LEU A 78 8.41 -17.02 8.41
N ASP A 79 8.26 -18.34 8.35
CA ASP A 79 7.17 -19.03 7.66
C ASP A 79 5.79 -18.79 8.31
N SER A 80 5.77 -18.26 9.54
CA SER A 80 4.53 -17.93 10.23
C SER A 80 3.97 -16.55 9.85
N ILE A 81 4.63 -15.82 8.92
CA ILE A 81 4.27 -14.46 8.53
C ILE A 81 4.08 -14.35 7.02
N ASP A 82 2.84 -14.13 6.59
CA ASP A 82 2.52 -13.71 5.23
C ASP A 82 2.78 -12.20 5.08
N THR A 83 4.00 -11.88 4.67
CA THR A 83 4.43 -10.48 4.44
C THR A 83 3.59 -9.77 3.38
N PHE A 84 3.05 -10.49 2.40
CA PHE A 84 2.25 -9.90 1.34
C PHE A 84 0.85 -9.53 1.82
N LEU A 85 0.20 -10.42 2.57
CA LEU A 85 -1.08 -10.13 3.21
C LEU A 85 -0.94 -8.99 4.23
N TRP A 86 0.13 -8.97 5.02
CA TRP A 86 0.39 -7.88 5.95
C TRP A 86 0.58 -6.55 5.20
N TYR A 87 1.42 -6.53 4.17
CA TYR A 87 1.65 -5.35 3.35
C TYR A 87 0.34 -4.81 2.75
N ASN A 88 -0.47 -5.68 2.14
CA ASN A 88 -1.74 -5.26 1.54
C ASN A 88 -2.78 -4.87 2.58
N SER A 89 -2.69 -5.38 3.81
CA SER A 89 -3.51 -4.91 4.91
C SER A 89 -3.17 -3.46 5.24
N ILE A 90 -1.89 -3.10 5.29
CA ILE A 90 -1.45 -1.72 5.55
C ILE A 90 -1.74 -0.81 4.36
N PHE A 91 -1.36 -1.19 3.15
CA PHE A 91 -1.40 -0.36 1.94
C PHE A 91 -2.30 -0.94 0.85
N SER A 92 -3.60 -1.03 1.14
CA SER A 92 -4.60 -1.68 0.27
C SER A 92 -4.69 -1.08 -1.13
N GLU A 93 -4.44 0.23 -1.26
CA GLU A 93 -4.53 0.99 -2.50
C GLU A 93 -3.16 1.24 -3.16
N SER A 94 -2.10 0.55 -2.73
CA SER A 94 -0.75 0.79 -3.28
C SER A 94 -0.64 0.51 -4.78
N ARG A 95 -1.46 -0.39 -5.32
CA ARG A 95 -1.50 -0.69 -6.77
C ARG A 95 -2.11 0.44 -7.61
N SER A 96 -2.96 1.28 -7.02
CA SER A 96 -3.49 2.50 -7.64
C SER A 96 -2.58 3.70 -7.41
N GLY A 97 -1.46 3.52 -6.70
CA GLY A 97 -0.45 4.53 -6.43
C GLY A 97 -0.60 5.24 -5.09
N ALA A 98 -1.63 4.90 -4.30
CA ALA A 98 -1.85 5.48 -2.97
C ALA A 98 -1.10 4.67 -1.90
N MET A 99 -0.18 5.32 -1.19
CA MET A 99 0.64 4.70 -0.12
C MET A 99 0.16 5.09 1.29
N ASP A 100 -1.12 5.43 1.41
CA ASP A 100 -1.73 5.72 2.71
C ASP A 100 -2.04 4.43 3.47
N VAL A 101 -1.93 4.51 4.80
CA VAL A 101 -2.36 3.41 5.67
C VAL A 101 -3.87 3.27 5.60
N SER A 102 -4.34 2.06 5.28
CA SER A 102 -5.74 1.70 5.17
C SER A 102 -6.48 1.91 6.51
N ASP A 103 -7.76 2.28 6.40
CA ASP A 103 -8.61 2.42 7.59
C ASP A 103 -8.89 1.08 8.25
N ASP A 104 -8.86 -0.01 7.49
CA ASP A 104 -9.04 -1.36 8.03
C ASP A 104 -7.85 -1.80 8.87
N TYR A 105 -6.62 -1.42 8.49
CA TYR A 105 -5.46 -1.65 9.34
C TYR A 105 -5.51 -0.81 10.63
N LYS A 106 -5.98 0.45 10.55
CA LYS A 106 -6.18 1.28 11.75
C LYS A 106 -7.20 0.65 12.70
N LYS A 107 -8.32 0.15 12.17
CA LYS A 107 -9.32 -0.61 12.94
C LYS A 107 -8.72 -1.88 13.54
N PHE A 108 -7.91 -2.61 12.78
CA PHE A 108 -7.21 -3.79 13.27
C PHE A 108 -6.35 -3.48 14.50
N ILE A 109 -5.51 -2.43 14.45
CA ILE A 109 -4.68 -2.02 15.58
C ILE A 109 -5.53 -1.59 16.78
N LYS A 110 -6.62 -0.84 16.54
CA LYS A 110 -7.55 -0.44 17.59
C LYS A 110 -8.17 -1.66 18.28
N ASN A 111 -8.69 -2.62 17.52
CA ASN A 111 -9.32 -3.84 18.04
C ASN A 111 -8.31 -4.71 18.80
N LEU A 112 -7.06 -4.77 18.34
CA LEU A 112 -5.98 -5.45 19.06
C LEU A 112 -5.72 -4.79 20.42
N ASN A 113 -5.64 -3.45 20.46
CA ASN A 113 -5.48 -2.70 21.71
C ASN A 113 -6.67 -2.89 22.67
N GLU A 114 -7.89 -2.94 22.16
CA GLU A 114 -9.09 -3.23 22.96
C GLU A 114 -8.99 -4.62 23.61
N LYS A 115 -8.63 -5.66 22.84
CA LYS A 115 -8.40 -7.01 23.38
C LYS A 115 -7.34 -7.03 24.48
N ILE A 116 -6.19 -6.41 24.25
CA ILE A 116 -5.11 -6.33 25.25
C ILE A 116 -5.58 -5.59 26.51
N THR A 117 -6.35 -4.50 26.34
CA THR A 117 -6.86 -3.69 27.45
C THR A 117 -7.89 -4.46 28.28
N THR A 118 -8.83 -5.17 27.64
CA THR A 118 -9.78 -6.05 28.33
C THR A 118 -9.05 -7.14 29.09
N SER A 119 -8.08 -7.82 28.48
CA SER A 119 -7.28 -8.85 29.16
C SER A 119 -6.49 -8.29 30.36
N ASN A 120 -5.92 -7.09 30.22
CA ASN A 120 -5.26 -6.38 31.32
C ASN A 120 -6.23 -6.03 32.46
N SER A 121 -7.45 -5.61 32.15
CA SER A 121 -8.52 -5.29 33.12
C SER A 121 -8.94 -6.53 33.91
N GLN A 122 -9.19 -7.64 33.21
CA GLN A 122 -9.60 -8.92 33.81
C GLN A 122 -8.52 -9.56 34.68
N ALA A 123 -7.24 -9.32 34.37
CA ALA A 123 -6.14 -9.81 35.20
C ALA A 123 -5.94 -8.99 36.48
N LYS A 124 -6.22 -7.68 36.45
CA LYS A 124 -6.06 -6.77 37.59
C LYS A 124 -7.29 -6.70 38.49
N SER A 125 -8.49 -6.89 37.95
CA SER A 125 -9.73 -6.75 38.67
C SER A 125 -10.73 -7.84 38.27
N ALA A 126 -11.33 -8.52 39.25
CA ALA A 126 -12.39 -9.50 39.01
C ALA A 126 -13.72 -8.86 38.56
N LYS A 127 -13.76 -7.55 38.29
CA LYS A 127 -15.00 -6.80 37.96
C LYS A 127 -15.56 -7.13 36.58
N GLU A 128 -14.73 -7.55 35.63
CA GLU A 128 -15.14 -7.87 34.24
C GLU A 128 -15.00 -9.38 33.92
N GLY A 129 -15.08 -10.21 34.97
CA GLY A 129 -14.83 -11.65 34.89
C GLY A 129 -13.37 -12.02 35.16
N THR A 130 -13.12 -13.32 35.35
CA THR A 130 -11.78 -13.86 35.58
C THR A 130 -11.01 -13.94 34.26
N PHE A 131 -9.77 -13.50 34.24
CA PHE A 131 -8.88 -13.67 33.09
C PHE A 131 -8.75 -15.15 32.69
N ARG A 132 -9.17 -15.47 31.46
CA ARG A 132 -9.09 -16.84 30.91
C ARG A 132 -8.03 -16.89 29.81
N TYR A 133 -6.88 -17.47 30.16
CA TYR A 133 -5.73 -17.59 29.26
C TYR A 133 -6.07 -18.22 27.91
N THR A 134 -6.79 -19.34 27.89
CA THR A 134 -7.13 -20.04 26.63
C THR A 134 -8.02 -19.18 25.71
N ALA A 135 -8.92 -18.39 26.29
CA ALA A 135 -9.76 -17.47 25.55
C ALA A 135 -8.94 -16.30 24.98
N HIS A 136 -8.06 -15.70 25.80
CA HIS A 136 -7.13 -14.65 25.36
C HIS A 136 -6.23 -15.14 24.22
N GLN A 137 -5.60 -16.30 24.38
CA GLN A 137 -4.74 -16.90 23.36
C GLN A 137 -5.50 -17.08 22.02
N SER A 138 -6.72 -17.61 22.05
CA SER A 138 -7.54 -17.74 20.83
C SER A 138 -7.81 -16.38 20.20
N GLN A 139 -8.24 -15.40 21.00
CA GLN A 139 -8.59 -14.06 20.51
C GLN A 139 -7.42 -13.33 19.86
N ILE A 140 -6.21 -13.46 20.42
CA ILE A 140 -5.00 -12.84 19.85
C ILE A 140 -4.57 -13.57 18.57
N LYS A 141 -4.60 -14.91 18.56
CA LYS A 141 -4.33 -15.69 17.34
C LYS A 141 -5.27 -15.31 16.20
N ASP A 142 -6.57 -15.26 16.48
CA ASP A 142 -7.59 -14.93 15.49
C ASP A 142 -7.43 -13.50 14.98
N GLN A 143 -7.12 -12.56 15.88
CA GLN A 143 -6.83 -11.18 15.49
C GLN A 143 -5.61 -11.12 14.57
N MET A 144 -4.48 -11.69 14.97
CA MET A 144 -3.22 -11.63 14.22
C MET A 144 -3.28 -12.29 12.84
N LYS A 145 -4.11 -13.33 12.71
CA LYS A 145 -4.35 -14.00 11.43
C LYS A 145 -4.93 -13.06 10.37
N ILE A 146 -5.67 -12.01 10.76
CA ILE A 146 -6.27 -11.02 9.83
C ILE A 146 -5.19 -10.35 8.96
N ILE A 147 -4.03 -10.07 9.55
CA ILE A 147 -2.90 -9.44 8.84
C ILE A 147 -1.86 -10.46 8.36
N GLY A 148 -2.17 -11.75 8.40
CA GLY A 148 -1.26 -12.80 7.92
C GLY A 148 -0.21 -13.27 8.93
N ILE A 149 -0.36 -12.98 10.22
CA ILE A 149 0.55 -13.50 11.26
C ILE A 149 -0.11 -14.71 11.93
N ALA A 150 0.48 -15.89 11.72
CA ALA A 150 0.09 -17.13 12.36
C ALA A 150 0.87 -17.32 13.67
N ILE A 151 0.15 -17.50 14.78
CA ILE A 151 0.76 -17.77 16.09
C ILE A 151 0.35 -19.18 16.53
N SER A 152 1.30 -20.01 16.94
CA SER A 152 1.03 -21.35 17.45
C SER A 152 0.42 -21.32 18.85
N SER A 153 -0.40 -22.31 19.18
CA SER A 153 -0.83 -22.50 20.58
C SER A 153 0.34 -23.08 21.36
N GLN A 154 0.64 -22.45 22.49
CA GLN A 154 1.75 -22.80 23.38
C GLN A 154 1.28 -22.80 24.83
N PRO A 155 2.04 -23.39 25.77
CA PRO A 155 1.86 -23.16 27.19
C PRO A 155 1.92 -21.68 27.57
N ARG A 156 1.39 -21.32 28.74
CA ARG A 156 1.21 -19.93 29.17
C ARG A 156 2.47 -19.06 29.02
N ASN A 157 3.59 -19.50 29.59
CA ASN A 157 4.82 -18.72 29.60
C ASN A 157 5.37 -18.53 28.18
N ASP A 158 5.42 -19.60 27.39
CA ASP A 158 5.96 -19.57 26.03
C ASP A 158 5.09 -18.70 25.12
N PHE A 159 3.77 -18.77 25.23
CA PHE A 159 2.87 -17.94 24.46
C PHE A 159 3.06 -16.45 24.75
N TYR A 160 3.29 -16.08 26.01
CA TYR A 160 3.52 -14.69 26.37
C TYR A 160 4.84 -14.16 25.83
N GLU A 161 5.90 -14.98 25.78
CA GLU A 161 7.14 -14.60 25.11
C GLU A 161 6.94 -14.38 23.61
N VAL A 162 6.20 -15.28 22.94
CA VAL A 162 5.87 -15.15 21.52
C VAL A 162 5.03 -13.88 21.28
N GLU A 163 4.01 -13.65 22.11
CA GLU A 163 3.13 -12.49 22.04
C GLU A 163 3.90 -11.17 22.18
N ASP A 164 4.79 -11.07 23.18
CA ASP A 164 5.61 -9.88 23.40
C ASP A 164 6.53 -9.61 22.19
N GLN A 165 7.11 -10.65 21.59
CA GLN A 165 7.93 -10.52 20.37
C GLN A 165 7.10 -10.09 19.16
N VAL A 166 5.90 -10.65 18.96
CA VAL A 166 5.00 -10.30 17.86
C VAL A 166 4.53 -8.85 18.01
N PHE A 167 4.13 -8.43 19.20
CA PHE A 167 3.72 -7.04 19.43
C PHE A 167 4.87 -6.06 19.22
N SER A 168 6.08 -6.44 19.63
CA SER A 168 7.29 -5.67 19.32
C SER A 168 7.53 -5.56 17.81
N LEU A 169 7.36 -6.65 17.07
CA LEU A 169 7.49 -6.67 15.61
C LEU A 169 6.47 -5.74 14.94
N VAL A 170 5.20 -5.85 15.32
CA VAL A 170 4.13 -4.97 14.81
C VAL A 170 4.42 -3.50 15.13
N THR A 171 4.94 -3.21 16.33
CA THR A 171 5.34 -1.86 16.72
C THR A 171 6.48 -1.33 15.84
N ALA A 172 7.52 -2.14 15.62
CA ALA A 172 8.65 -1.76 14.78
C ALA A 172 8.23 -1.50 13.33
N VAL A 173 7.33 -2.31 12.77
CA VAL A 173 6.77 -2.11 11.44
C VAL A 173 5.93 -0.83 11.38
N ASN A 174 5.05 -0.61 12.35
CA ASN A 174 4.21 0.60 12.41
C ASN A 174 5.04 1.88 12.54
N GLN A 175 6.13 1.85 13.30
CA GLN A 175 7.02 3.01 13.45
C GLN A 175 7.71 3.36 12.13
N SER A 176 8.12 2.36 11.34
CA SER A 176 8.85 2.56 10.10
C SER A 176 7.95 2.89 8.91
N PHE A 177 6.79 2.24 8.79
CA PHE A 177 5.93 2.34 7.61
C PHE A 177 4.63 3.13 7.83
N CYS A 178 4.23 3.37 9.07
CA CYS A 178 2.93 3.98 9.38
C CYS A 178 3.03 5.31 10.15
N PHE A 179 4.20 5.95 10.19
CA PHE A 179 4.49 7.14 10.99
C PHE A 179 3.49 8.30 10.78
N SER A 180 3.05 8.53 9.54
CA SER A 180 2.14 9.62 9.20
C SER A 180 0.67 9.39 9.60
N ALA A 181 0.28 8.14 9.88
CA ALA A 181 -1.12 7.72 9.90
C ALA A 181 -1.81 7.79 11.27
N LYS A 182 -1.16 8.37 12.29
CA LYS A 182 -1.67 8.48 13.68
C LYS A 182 -2.17 7.12 14.23
N ILE A 183 -1.47 6.03 13.93
CA ILE A 183 -1.80 4.72 14.50
C ILE A 183 -1.53 4.77 16.01
N PRO A 184 -2.48 4.34 16.87
CA PRO A 184 -2.23 4.28 18.29
C PRO A 184 -1.14 3.24 18.59
N ALA A 185 -0.21 3.59 19.49
CA ALA A 185 0.79 2.64 19.97
C ALA A 185 0.12 1.41 20.60
N LEU A 186 0.78 0.25 20.49
CA LEU A 186 0.26 -0.96 21.13
C LEU A 186 0.32 -0.82 22.66
N VAL A 187 -0.77 -1.21 23.32
CA VAL A 187 -0.88 -1.19 24.79
C VAL A 187 0.05 -2.25 25.36
N LYS A 188 0.81 -1.88 26.40
CA LYS A 188 1.68 -2.83 27.11
C LYS A 188 0.84 -3.87 27.85
N ARG A 189 1.23 -5.12 27.74
CA ARG A 189 0.71 -6.24 28.52
C ARG A 189 0.98 -6.06 30.00
N ALA A 190 0.01 -6.41 30.84
CA ALA A 190 0.09 -6.33 32.30
C ALA A 190 -0.43 -7.61 33.01
N TYR A 191 -0.86 -8.62 32.26
CA TYR A 191 -1.26 -9.93 32.79
C TYR A 191 -0.06 -10.88 32.92
N VAL A 192 -0.10 -11.75 33.94
CA VAL A 192 0.95 -12.73 34.32
C VAL A 192 0.41 -14.16 34.19
#